data_AF-A0A5M6DIC1-F1
#
_entry.id   AF-A0A5M6DIC1-F1
#
_cell.length_a   1.000
_cell.length_b   1.000
_cell.length_c   1.000
_cell.angle_alpha   90.00
_cell.angle_beta   90.00
_cell.angle_gamma   90.00
#
_symmetry.space_group_name_H-M   'P 1'
#
loop_
_entity.id
_entity.type
_entity.pdbx_description
1 polymer ?
#
loop_
_entity_poly.entity_id
_entity_poly.type
_entity_poly.pdbx_seq_one_letter_code
_entity_poly.pdbx_strand_id
1 'polypeptide(L)'
;MLFLAFLMAATLFAEEQGAELKKIEEALKTSPDDPVLHYRKCQLLFADGKEQESIDHAAVALTKFKEADQDLAWMKLGTFKTDRYRIDVHFNMGPEERAEIRDGIVRPYSFRVWTLGDEPELVRILDFELGYSNGKVVTAAIGAMTGGGHSNYGIVDPKSDFSTIKKRVVEILAR
;
A
#
# COMPACT_ATOMS: atom_id res chain seq x y z
N MET A 1 29.11 -22.45 2.87
CA MET A 1 29.54 -21.07 2.52
C MET A 1 28.42 -20.22 1.92
N LEU A 2 27.49 -20.77 1.10
CA LEU A 2 26.37 -20.02 0.50
C LEU A 2 25.39 -19.40 1.52
N PHE A 3 25.12 -20.09 2.63
CA PHE A 3 24.20 -19.61 3.68
C PHE A 3 24.73 -18.38 4.43
N LEU A 4 26.05 -18.29 4.62
CA LEU A 4 26.69 -17.18 5.33
C LEU A 4 26.70 -15.89 4.48
N ALA A 5 26.89 -16.01 3.17
CA ALA A 5 26.86 -14.89 2.24
C ALA A 5 25.45 -14.27 2.12
N PHE A 6 24.40 -15.12 2.12
CA PHE A 6 23.01 -14.66 2.09
C PHE A 6 22.62 -13.90 3.38
N LEU A 7 23.02 -14.41 4.55
CA LEU A 7 22.82 -13.70 5.82
C LEU A 7 23.56 -12.37 5.84
N MET A 8 24.82 -12.31 5.39
CA MET A 8 25.57 -11.05 5.35
C MET A 8 24.97 -10.01 4.40
N ALA A 9 24.45 -10.44 3.24
CA ALA A 9 23.76 -9.55 2.32
C ALA A 9 22.47 -9.00 2.97
N ALA A 10 21.66 -9.87 3.58
CA ALA A 10 20.44 -9.46 4.26
C ALA A 10 20.70 -8.47 5.41
N THR A 11 21.75 -8.68 6.21
CA THR A 11 22.13 -7.76 7.28
C THR A 11 22.61 -6.41 6.74
N LEU A 12 23.38 -6.40 5.65
CA LEU A 12 23.85 -5.15 5.05
C LEU A 12 22.68 -4.33 4.49
N PHE A 13 21.73 -4.98 3.80
CA PHE A 13 20.52 -4.32 3.32
C PHE A 13 19.67 -3.73 4.45
N ALA A 14 19.54 -4.45 5.58
CA ALA A 14 18.80 -3.95 6.73
C ALA A 14 19.50 -2.74 7.39
N GLU A 15 20.83 -2.74 7.49
CA GLU A 15 21.60 -1.59 7.98
C GLU A 15 21.46 -0.36 7.07
N GLU A 16 21.53 -0.56 5.74
CA GLU A 16 21.36 0.52 4.77
C GLU A 16 19.96 1.15 4.84
N GLN A 17 18.91 0.32 4.92
CA GLN A 17 17.53 0.78 5.07
C GLN A 17 17.33 1.53 6.39
N GLY A 18 17.88 1.02 7.49
CA GLY A 18 17.82 1.68 8.79
C GLY A 18 18.55 3.03 8.81
N ALA A 19 19.68 3.14 8.11
CA ALA A 19 20.41 4.40 7.95
C ALA A 19 19.61 5.41 7.10
N GLU A 20 18.98 4.95 6.01
CA GLU A 20 18.16 5.80 5.16
C GLU A 20 16.91 6.30 5.89
N LEU A 21 16.25 5.45 6.68
CA LEU A 21 15.09 5.84 7.48
C LEU A 21 15.46 6.96 8.45
N LYS A 22 16.60 6.85 9.14
CA LYS A 22 17.10 7.92 10.04
C LYS A 22 17.34 9.24 9.31
N LYS A 23 17.94 9.21 8.11
CA LYS A 23 18.15 10.43 7.29
C LYS A 23 16.83 11.08 6.90
N ILE A 24 15.83 10.28 6.51
CA ILE A 24 14.49 10.80 6.19
C ILE A 24 13.85 11.42 7.42
N GLU A 25 13.95 10.78 8.58
CA GLU A 25 13.41 11.31 9.84
C GLU A 25 14.10 12.60 10.27
N GLU A 26 15.40 12.74 10.04
CA GLU A 26 16.13 13.99 10.26
C GLU A 26 15.69 15.08 9.29
N ALA A 27 15.53 14.77 8.01
CA ALA A 27 15.03 15.70 7.00
C ALA A 27 13.58 16.15 7.29
N LEU A 28 12.73 15.25 7.79
CA LEU A 28 11.37 15.59 8.22
C LEU A 28 11.32 16.52 9.43
N LYS A 29 12.37 16.57 10.28
CA LYS A 29 12.44 17.58 11.36
C LYS A 29 12.59 18.99 10.81
N THR A 30 13.28 19.15 9.68
CA THR A 30 13.48 20.45 9.02
C THR A 30 12.39 20.78 8.01
N SER A 31 11.76 19.76 7.43
CA SER A 31 10.75 19.89 6.38
C SER A 31 9.58 18.95 6.65
N PRO A 32 8.79 19.21 7.72
CA PRO A 32 7.75 18.29 8.19
C PRO A 32 6.59 18.12 7.21
N ASP A 33 6.42 19.05 6.28
CA ASP A 33 5.33 19.05 5.30
C ASP A 33 5.76 18.52 3.92
N ASP A 34 7.01 18.07 3.76
CA ASP A 34 7.49 17.56 2.48
C ASP A 34 6.80 16.22 2.13
N PRO A 35 5.94 16.19 1.10
CA PRO A 35 5.17 15.00 0.77
C PRO A 35 6.03 13.85 0.22
N VAL A 36 7.16 14.17 -0.42
CA VAL A 36 8.09 13.18 -0.97
C VAL A 36 8.84 12.48 0.16
N LEU A 37 9.23 13.20 1.22
CA LEU A 37 9.84 12.58 2.40
C LEU A 37 8.87 11.64 3.11
N HIS A 38 7.60 12.02 3.27
CA HIS A 38 6.58 11.11 3.82
C HIS A 38 6.37 9.88 2.93
N TYR A 39 6.30 10.06 1.61
CA TYR A 39 6.18 8.93 0.69
C TYR A 39 7.37 7.95 0.82
N ARG A 40 8.61 8.46 0.78
CA ARG A 40 9.80 7.61 0.94
C ARG A 40 9.83 6.90 2.30
N LYS A 41 9.38 7.57 3.37
CA LYS A 41 9.24 6.94 4.68
C LYS A 41 8.30 5.74 4.64
N CYS A 42 7.16 5.85 3.94
CA CYS A 42 6.24 4.72 3.76
C CYS A 42 6.95 3.51 3.14
N GLN A 43 7.72 3.73 2.07
CA GLN A 43 8.41 2.65 1.37
C GLN A 43 9.43 1.93 2.26
N LEU A 44 10.18 2.69 3.07
CA LEU A 44 11.13 2.10 4.01
C LEU A 44 10.43 1.34 5.14
N LEU A 45 9.34 1.88 5.69
CA LEU A 45 8.54 1.18 6.70
C LEU A 45 7.97 -0.13 6.17
N PHE A 46 7.48 -0.13 4.93
CA PHE A 46 6.99 -1.34 4.29
C PHE A 46 8.10 -2.37 4.11
N ALA A 47 9.28 -1.94 3.65
CA ALA A 47 10.46 -2.80 3.48
C ALA A 47 10.96 -3.39 4.81
N ASP A 48 10.85 -2.64 5.92
CA ASP A 48 11.18 -3.06 7.29
C ASP A 48 10.09 -3.97 7.91
N GLY A 49 9.04 -4.33 7.15
CA GLY A 49 7.94 -5.18 7.62
C GLY A 49 6.92 -4.47 8.51
N LYS A 50 7.06 -3.15 8.72
CA LYS A 50 6.11 -2.30 9.44
C LYS A 50 4.99 -1.83 8.51
N GLU A 51 4.31 -2.79 7.90
CA GLU A 51 3.37 -2.55 6.81
C GLU A 51 2.17 -1.69 7.24
N GLN A 52 1.65 -1.86 8.45
CA GLN A 52 0.58 -0.99 8.97
C GLN A 52 1.05 0.45 9.16
N GLU A 53 2.24 0.65 9.76
CA GLU A 53 2.80 2.00 9.93
C GLU A 53 3.07 2.67 8.58
N SER A 54 3.45 1.90 7.55
CA SER A 54 3.55 2.41 6.18
C SER A 54 2.21 2.91 5.64
N ILE A 55 1.10 2.21 5.93
CA ILE A 55 -0.24 2.62 5.48
C ILE A 55 -0.67 3.90 6.20
N ASP A 56 -0.44 3.97 7.51
CA ASP A 56 -0.76 5.15 8.33
C ASP A 56 0.03 6.38 7.84
N HIS A 57 1.32 6.21 7.54
CA HIS A 57 2.15 7.27 6.96
C HIS A 57 1.75 7.63 5.53
N ALA A 58 1.18 6.70 4.74
CA ALA A 58 0.71 7.01 3.39
C ALA A 58 -0.50 7.96 3.41
N ALA A 59 -1.35 7.87 4.45
CA ALA A 59 -2.43 8.83 4.67
C ALA A 59 -1.89 10.24 5.00
N VAL A 60 -0.78 10.33 5.74
CA VAL A 60 -0.07 11.60 5.97
C VAL A 60 0.48 12.16 4.66
N ALA A 61 1.15 11.32 3.87
CA ALA A 61 1.65 11.72 2.56
C ALA A 61 0.53 12.24 1.65
N LEU A 62 -0.63 11.56 1.60
CA LEU A 62 -1.82 12.05 0.88
C LEU A 62 -2.25 13.45 1.31
N THR A 63 -2.28 13.70 2.62
CA THR A 63 -2.61 15.03 3.15
C THR A 63 -1.60 16.07 2.67
N LYS A 64 -0.30 15.77 2.73
CA LYS A 64 0.76 16.68 2.30
C LYS A 64 0.79 16.93 0.80
N PHE A 65 0.54 15.91 -0.01
CA PHE A 65 0.40 16.07 -1.46
C PHE A 65 -0.80 16.95 -1.81
N LYS A 66 -1.92 16.83 -1.08
CA LYS A 66 -3.09 17.69 -1.26
C LYS A 66 -2.81 19.15 -0.86
N GLU A 67 -2.16 19.37 0.29
CA GLU A 67 -1.77 20.71 0.76
C GLU A 67 -0.79 21.40 -0.21
N ALA A 68 0.08 20.62 -0.85
CA ALA A 68 1.04 21.11 -1.85
C ALA A 68 0.45 21.27 -3.27
N ASP A 69 -0.85 21.04 -3.47
CA ASP A 69 -1.51 21.04 -4.79
C ASP A 69 -0.82 20.11 -5.80
N GLN A 70 -0.37 18.96 -5.32
CA GLN A 70 0.33 17.95 -6.10
C GLN A 70 -0.52 16.69 -6.26
N ASP A 71 -1.00 16.49 -7.48
CA ASP A 71 -1.85 15.35 -7.81
C ASP A 71 -1.06 14.14 -8.26
N LEU A 72 -1.18 13.07 -7.48
CA LEU A 72 -0.71 11.73 -7.80
C LEU A 72 -1.91 10.80 -7.81
N ALA A 73 -1.98 9.89 -8.78
CA ALA A 73 -3.04 8.89 -8.80
C ALA A 73 -2.85 7.83 -7.70
N TRP A 74 -1.61 7.47 -7.39
CA TRP A 74 -1.26 6.47 -6.39
C TRP A 74 0.23 6.53 -6.03
N MET A 75 0.59 5.93 -4.89
CA MET A 75 1.95 5.68 -4.43
C MET A 75 2.18 4.18 -4.28
N LYS A 76 3.31 3.66 -4.78
CA LYS A 76 3.67 2.26 -4.52
C LYS A 76 4.37 2.17 -3.15
N LEU A 77 3.76 1.49 -2.21
CA LEU A 77 4.30 1.31 -0.86
C LEU A 77 5.37 0.23 -0.83
N GLY A 78 5.10 -0.90 -1.46
CA GLY A 78 6.04 -2.01 -1.50
C GLY A 78 5.54 -3.20 -2.30
N THR A 79 6.27 -4.30 -2.19
CA THR A 79 6.00 -5.54 -2.91
C THR A 79 6.13 -6.71 -1.97
N PHE A 80 5.21 -7.67 -2.04
CA PHE A 80 5.40 -9.00 -1.46
C PHE A 80 5.15 -10.08 -2.51
N LYS A 81 5.53 -11.33 -2.21
CA LYS A 81 5.39 -12.46 -3.14
C LYS A 81 4.60 -13.59 -2.51
N THR A 82 3.91 -14.34 -3.34
CA THR A 82 3.43 -15.69 -3.07
C THR A 82 4.18 -16.66 -3.99
N ASP A 83 3.89 -17.95 -3.88
CA ASP A 83 4.47 -18.97 -4.77
C ASP A 83 4.07 -18.77 -6.24
N ARG A 84 2.99 -18.02 -6.50
CA ARG A 84 2.44 -17.81 -7.86
C ARG A 84 2.58 -16.39 -8.37
N TYR A 85 2.67 -15.40 -7.48
CA TYR A 85 2.51 -14.00 -7.87
C TYR A 85 3.50 -13.07 -7.17
N ARG A 86 3.84 -11.98 -7.85
CA ARG A 86 4.37 -10.76 -7.25
C ARG A 86 3.20 -9.80 -7.03
N ILE A 87 3.03 -9.27 -5.83
CA ILE A 87 1.96 -8.36 -5.49
C ILE A 87 2.56 -7.01 -5.10
N ASP A 88 2.23 -5.98 -5.86
CA ASP A 88 2.57 -4.60 -5.53
C ASP A 88 1.42 -3.96 -4.76
N VAL A 89 1.75 -3.30 -3.64
CA VAL A 89 0.77 -2.59 -2.80
C VAL A 89 0.83 -1.11 -3.14
N HIS A 90 -0.29 -0.57 -3.58
CA HIS A 90 -0.42 0.83 -3.99
C HIS A 90 -1.40 1.52 -3.08
N PHE A 91 -1.00 2.64 -2.46
CA PHE A 91 -1.93 3.54 -1.80
C PHE A 91 -2.54 4.47 -2.85
N ASN A 92 -3.87 4.46 -2.97
CA ASN A 92 -4.55 5.25 -3.98
C ASN A 92 -4.74 6.69 -3.48
N MET A 93 -4.66 7.63 -4.41
CA MET A 93 -4.65 9.06 -4.12
C MET A 93 -5.41 9.85 -5.19
N GLY A 94 -6.32 9.18 -5.90
CA GLY A 94 -7.07 9.81 -6.99
C GLY A 94 -8.03 10.90 -6.49
N PRO A 95 -8.75 11.54 -7.41
CA PRO A 95 -9.75 12.55 -7.07
C PRO A 95 -10.78 12.06 -6.04
N GLU A 96 -11.20 10.78 -6.13
CA GLU A 96 -12.13 10.16 -5.19
C GLU A 96 -11.51 10.03 -3.78
N GLU A 97 -10.27 9.53 -3.68
CA GLU A 97 -9.56 9.42 -2.39
C GLU A 97 -9.21 10.78 -1.77
N ARG A 98 -9.09 11.85 -2.57
CA ARG A 98 -8.79 13.22 -2.11
C ARG A 98 -10.03 14.01 -1.68
N ALA A 99 -11.20 13.63 -2.17
CA ALA A 99 -12.45 14.34 -1.96
C ALA A 99 -12.95 14.23 -0.51
N GLU A 100 -13.88 15.11 -0.13
CA GLU A 100 -14.69 14.89 1.07
C GLU A 100 -15.59 13.68 0.83
N ILE A 101 -15.47 12.66 1.67
CA ILE A 101 -16.19 11.41 1.50
C ILE A 101 -17.50 11.48 2.29
N ARG A 102 -18.63 11.60 1.59
CA ARG A 102 -19.98 11.53 2.21
C ARG A 102 -20.64 10.18 2.01
N ASP A 103 -20.73 9.75 0.76
CA ASP A 103 -21.34 8.50 0.36
C ASP A 103 -20.53 7.88 -0.78
N GLY A 104 -20.64 6.56 -0.95
CA GLY A 104 -20.00 5.84 -2.06
C GLY A 104 -18.89 4.89 -1.60
N ILE A 105 -18.04 4.49 -2.53
CA ILE A 105 -16.93 3.56 -2.29
C ILE A 105 -15.63 4.32 -2.47
N VAL A 106 -14.75 4.21 -1.48
CA VAL A 106 -13.37 4.68 -1.57
C VAL A 106 -12.44 3.48 -1.54
N ARG A 107 -11.31 3.57 -2.25
CA ARG A 107 -10.34 2.48 -2.36
C ARG A 107 -9.02 2.92 -1.77
N PRO A 108 -8.80 2.89 -0.44
CA PRO A 108 -7.59 3.45 0.16
C PRO A 108 -6.30 2.85 -0.43
N TYR A 109 -6.30 1.56 -0.74
CA TYR A 109 -5.17 0.91 -1.39
C TYR A 109 -5.60 -0.29 -2.24
N SER A 110 -4.74 -0.61 -3.20
CA SER A 110 -4.91 -1.66 -4.18
C SER A 110 -3.72 -2.62 -4.19
N PHE A 111 -3.99 -3.87 -4.53
CA PHE A 111 -3.04 -4.95 -4.70
C PHE A 111 -2.96 -5.29 -6.18
N ARG A 112 -1.87 -4.91 -6.83
CA ARG A 112 -1.63 -5.21 -8.24
C ARG A 112 -0.90 -6.53 -8.33
N VAL A 113 -1.57 -7.52 -8.88
CA VAL A 113 -1.12 -8.90 -8.90
C VAL A 113 -0.51 -9.20 -10.25
N TRP A 114 0.76 -9.56 -10.24
CA TRP A 114 1.55 -9.83 -11.43
C TRP A 114 1.98 -11.30 -11.44
N THR A 115 2.12 -11.87 -12.63
CA THR A 115 2.82 -13.15 -12.80
C THR A 115 4.28 -13.02 -12.33
N LEU A 116 4.89 -14.16 -11.99
CA LEU A 116 6.33 -14.24 -11.75
C LEU A 116 7.07 -14.44 -13.09
N GLY A 117 8.33 -14.00 -13.16
CA GLY A 117 9.18 -14.16 -14.34
C GLY A 117 9.85 -12.85 -14.76
N ASP A 118 10.61 -12.93 -15.86
CA ASP A 118 11.36 -11.78 -16.41
C ASP A 118 10.45 -10.77 -17.12
N GLU A 119 9.31 -11.24 -17.65
CA GLU A 119 8.27 -10.43 -18.28
C GLU A 119 6.94 -10.58 -17.51
N PRO A 120 6.79 -9.90 -16.35
CA PRO A 120 5.61 -10.05 -15.52
C PRO A 120 4.38 -9.37 -16.14
N GLU A 121 3.29 -10.11 -16.24
CA GLU A 121 2.00 -9.64 -16.75
C GLU A 121 1.05 -9.31 -15.60
N LEU A 122 0.28 -8.22 -15.73
CA LEU A 122 -0.74 -7.86 -14.75
C LEU A 122 -1.92 -8.84 -14.86
N VAL A 123 -2.09 -9.67 -13.85
CA VAL A 123 -3.18 -10.64 -13.77
C VAL A 123 -4.48 -9.95 -13.38
N ARG A 124 -4.42 -9.10 -12.35
CA ARG A 124 -5.57 -8.36 -11.83
C ARG A 124 -5.18 -7.29 -10.82
N ILE A 125 -6.13 -6.42 -10.52
CA ILE A 125 -6.07 -5.48 -9.40
C ILE A 125 -7.16 -5.90 -8.40
N LEU A 126 -6.79 -6.04 -7.13
CA LEU A 126 -7.72 -6.23 -6.02
C LEU A 126 -7.71 -4.97 -5.16
N ASP A 127 -8.87 -4.41 -4.85
CA ASP A 127 -9.00 -3.17 -4.11
C ASP A 127 -9.53 -3.46 -2.70
N PHE A 128 -8.94 -2.83 -1.69
CA PHE A 128 -9.61 -2.70 -0.40
C PHE A 128 -10.64 -1.58 -0.52
N GLU A 129 -11.91 -1.93 -0.45
CA GLU A 129 -13.04 -1.03 -0.65
C GLU A 129 -13.68 -0.69 0.68
N LEU A 130 -13.82 0.61 0.96
CA LEU A 130 -14.58 1.14 2.09
C LEU A 130 -15.87 1.77 1.57
N GLY A 131 -17.01 1.25 2.00
CA GLY A 131 -18.31 1.83 1.73
C GLY A 131 -18.67 2.87 2.78
N TYR A 132 -19.00 4.07 2.33
CA TYR A 132 -19.39 5.20 3.16
C TYR A 132 -20.87 5.52 3.02
N SER A 133 -21.48 5.93 4.14
CA SER A 133 -22.77 6.60 4.16
C SER A 133 -22.79 7.69 5.21
N ASN A 134 -23.25 8.89 4.85
CA ASN A 134 -23.29 10.07 5.73
C ASN A 134 -21.94 10.34 6.44
N GLY A 135 -20.84 10.23 5.70
CA GLY A 135 -19.48 10.48 6.19
C GLY A 135 -18.91 9.40 7.11
N LYS A 136 -19.60 8.26 7.26
CA LYS A 136 -19.17 7.15 8.11
C LYS A 136 -18.92 5.90 7.26
N VAL A 137 -17.85 5.18 7.59
CA VAL A 137 -17.63 3.84 7.02
C VAL A 137 -18.68 2.89 7.57
N VAL A 138 -19.42 2.24 6.68
CA VAL A 138 -20.49 1.29 7.01
C VAL A 138 -20.18 -0.14 6.57
N THR A 139 -19.35 -0.32 5.54
CA THR A 139 -18.95 -1.63 5.02
C THR A 139 -17.51 -1.61 4.54
N ALA A 140 -16.91 -2.79 4.45
CA ALA A 140 -15.64 -2.97 3.77
C ALA A 140 -15.61 -4.30 3.02
N ALA A 141 -14.90 -4.35 1.90
CA ALA A 141 -14.79 -5.55 1.06
C ALA A 141 -13.46 -5.59 0.31
N ILE A 142 -13.15 -6.76 -0.26
CA ILE A 142 -12.15 -6.87 -1.32
C ILE A 142 -12.88 -6.90 -2.66
N GLY A 143 -12.68 -5.86 -3.46
CA GLY A 143 -13.25 -5.73 -4.80
C GLY A 143 -12.23 -6.03 -5.89
N ALA A 144 -12.69 -6.20 -7.12
CA ALA A 144 -11.87 -6.05 -8.32
C ALA A 144 -12.70 -5.43 -9.43
N MET A 145 -12.09 -4.49 -10.14
CA MET A 145 -12.62 -4.03 -11.42
C MET A 145 -11.95 -4.82 -12.55
N THR A 146 -12.75 -5.33 -13.50
CA THR A 146 -12.24 -5.98 -14.70
C THR A 146 -13.11 -5.54 -15.88
N GLY A 147 -12.55 -4.69 -16.74
CA GLY A 147 -13.34 -4.00 -17.77
C GLY A 147 -14.43 -3.13 -17.13
N GLY A 148 -15.68 -3.29 -17.59
CA GLY A 148 -16.85 -2.61 -17.01
C GLY A 148 -17.53 -3.34 -15.85
N GLY A 149 -17.01 -4.50 -15.42
CA GLY A 149 -17.59 -5.31 -14.35
C GLY A 149 -16.91 -5.06 -13.00
N HIS A 150 -17.70 -5.06 -11.92
CA HIS A 150 -17.24 -5.07 -10.54
C HIS A 150 -17.50 -6.43 -9.89
N SER A 151 -16.46 -7.03 -9.32
CA SER A 151 -16.55 -8.31 -8.60
C SER A 151 -16.24 -8.10 -7.13
N ASN A 152 -17.08 -8.65 -6.25
CA ASN A 152 -16.85 -8.65 -4.80
C ASN A 152 -16.33 -10.02 -4.34
N TYR A 153 -15.16 -10.04 -3.70
CA TYR A 153 -14.47 -11.25 -3.23
C TYR A 153 -14.67 -11.53 -1.73
N GLY A 154 -15.51 -10.74 -1.07
CA GLY A 154 -15.97 -10.95 0.29
C GLY A 154 -15.88 -9.70 1.15
N ILE A 155 -16.77 -9.65 2.13
CA ILE A 155 -16.84 -8.62 3.16
C ILE A 155 -15.70 -8.84 4.17
N VAL A 156 -15.12 -7.75 4.64
CA VAL A 156 -14.14 -7.70 5.74
C VAL A 156 -14.62 -6.70 6.79
N ASP A 157 -14.07 -6.76 8.01
CA ASP A 157 -14.35 -5.74 9.02
C ASP A 157 -13.75 -4.39 8.56
N PRO A 158 -14.51 -3.28 8.53
CA PRO A 158 -13.98 -1.95 8.23
C PRO A 158 -12.81 -1.49 9.09
N LYS A 159 -12.61 -2.09 10.26
CA LYS A 159 -11.51 -1.80 11.19
C LYS A 159 -10.33 -2.77 11.04
N SER A 160 -10.36 -3.64 10.05
CA SER A 160 -9.28 -4.59 9.78
C SER A 160 -7.97 -3.85 9.50
N ASP A 161 -6.91 -4.31 10.14
CA ASP A 161 -5.56 -3.84 9.83
C ASP A 161 -5.06 -4.38 8.48
N PHE A 162 -3.95 -3.82 8.01
CA PHE A 162 -3.36 -4.19 6.73
C PHE A 162 -2.98 -5.68 6.68
N SER A 163 -2.52 -6.26 7.79
CA SER A 163 -2.17 -7.68 7.87
C SER A 163 -3.39 -8.58 7.59
N THR A 164 -4.54 -8.24 8.18
CA THR A 164 -5.81 -8.94 7.96
C THR A 164 -6.25 -8.83 6.50
N ILE A 165 -6.17 -7.63 5.92
CA ILE A 165 -6.53 -7.40 4.52
C ILE A 165 -5.59 -8.14 3.56
N LYS A 166 -4.28 -8.07 3.79
CA LYS A 166 -3.25 -8.80 3.03
C LYS A 166 -3.48 -10.31 3.09
N LYS A 167 -3.78 -10.87 4.26
CA LYS A 167 -4.13 -12.28 4.41
C LYS A 167 -5.34 -12.64 3.54
N ARG A 168 -6.39 -11.81 3.56
CA ARG A 168 -7.59 -12.04 2.75
C ARG A 168 -7.30 -12.01 1.26
N VAL A 169 -6.45 -11.09 0.81
CA VAL A 169 -5.98 -11.03 -0.59
C VAL A 169 -5.25 -12.31 -0.98
N VAL A 170 -4.35 -12.80 -0.13
CA VAL A 170 -3.63 -14.06 -0.38
C VAL A 170 -4.60 -15.25 -0.45
N GLU A 171 -5.60 -15.32 0.43
CA GLU A 171 -6.65 -16.37 0.37
C GLU A 171 -7.46 -16.33 -0.93
N ILE A 172 -7.80 -15.13 -1.43
CA ILE A 172 -8.49 -14.96 -2.72
C ILE A 172 -7.59 -15.45 -3.86
N LEU A 173 -6.31 -15.10 -3.82
CA LEU A 173 -5.32 -15.51 -4.81
C LEU A 173 -4.89 -16.96 -4.69
N ALA A 174 -5.29 -17.70 -3.65
CA ALA A 174 -5.01 -19.13 -3.47
C ALA A 174 -6.10 -20.03 -4.09
N ARG A 175 -7.28 -19.47 -4.36
CA ARG A 175 -8.36 -20.16 -5.08
C ARG A 175 -8.04 -20.32 -6.56
#